data_AF-A0A2G2QQ75-F1
#
_entry.id   AF-A0A2G2QQ75-F1
#
_cell.length_a   1.000
_cell.length_b   1.000
_cell.length_c   1.000
_cell.angle_alpha   90.00
_cell.angle_beta   90.00
_cell.angle_gamma   90.00
#
_symmetry.space_group_name_H-M   'P 1'
#
loop_
_entity.id
_entity.type
_entity.pdbx_description
1 polymer ?
#
loop_
_entity_poly.entity_id
_entity_poly.type
_entity_poly.pdbx_seq_one_letter_code
_entity_poly.pdbx_strand_id
1 'polypeptide(L)' 'MAWQELFTAVALVLILEGVIPFMSPDILRKTYQRLAEMGDQTVRISGLVSMIAGVLLLTLVR' A
#
# COMPACT_ATOMS: atom_id res chain seq x y z
N MET A 1 -24.22 8.45 1.04
CA MET A 1 -23.50 8.05 -0.18
C MET A 1 -21.99 8.14 0.00
N ALA A 2 -21.37 9.31 0.18
CA ALA A 2 -19.91 9.43 0.35
C ALA A 2 -19.31 8.59 1.51
N TRP A 3 -20.05 8.44 2.62
CA TRP A 3 -19.58 7.66 3.77
C TRP A 3 -19.50 6.15 3.51
N GLN A 4 -20.37 5.61 2.64
CA GLN A 4 -20.31 4.21 2.23
C GLN A 4 -19.10 3.97 1.32
N GLU A 5 -18.85 4.85 0.35
CA GLU A 5 -17.66 4.76 -0.51
C GLU A 5 -16.36 4.80 0.29
N LEU A 6 -16.28 5.66 1.31
CA LEU A 6 -15.14 5.73 2.21
C LEU A 6 -14.93 4.40 2.95
N PHE A 7 -15.99 3.85 3.57
CA PHE A 7 -15.89 2.58 4.26
C PHE A 7 -15.57 1.42 3.33
N THR A 8 -16.08 1.42 2.10
CA THR A 8 -15.73 0.42 1.10
C THR A 8 -14.26 0.51 0.72
N ALA A 9 -13.73 1.71 0.46
CA ALA A 9 -12.31 1.90 0.16
C ALA A 9 -11.41 1.43 1.31
N VAL A 10 -11.76 1.78 2.56
CA VAL A 10 -11.03 1.33 3.75
C VAL A 10 -11.10 -0.19 3.91
N ALA A 11 -12.27 -0.80 3.72
CA ALA A 11 -12.43 -2.25 3.79
C ALA A 11 -11.57 -2.97 2.75
N LEU A 12 -11.51 -2.47 1.51
CA LEU A 12 -10.67 -3.02 0.46
C LEU A 12 -9.18 -2.93 0.82
N VAL A 13 -8.72 -1.80 1.36
CA VAL A 13 -7.34 -1.65 1.83
C VAL A 13 -7.01 -2.67 2.93
N LEU A 14 -7.91 -2.84 3.92
CA LEU A 14 -7.72 -3.82 5.00
C LEU A 14 -7.67 -5.27 4.49
N ILE A 15 -8.54 -5.63 3.54
CA ILE A 15 -8.52 -6.96 2.92
C ILE A 15 -7.18 -7.16 2.22
N LEU A 16 -6.76 -6.22 1.37
CA LEU A 16 -5.51 -6.33 0.59
C LEU A 16 -4.27 -6.39 1.49
N GLU A 17 -4.17 -5.51 2.49
CA GLU A 17 -3.11 -5.54 3.52
C GLU A 17 -3.12 -6.87 4.30
N GLY A 18 -4.28 -7.48 4.52
CA GLY A 18 -4.43 -8.75 5.21
C GLY A 18 -4.08 -10.00 4.37
N VAL A 19 -4.13 -9.92 3.04
CA VAL A 19 -3.87 -11.08 2.16
C VAL A 19 -2.44 -11.59 2.31
N ILE A 20 -1.44 -10.70 2.24
CA ILE A 20 -0.02 -11.06 2.32
C ILE A 20 0.34 -11.73 3.67
N PRO A 21 0.02 -11.14 4.85
CA PRO A 21 0.31 -11.77 6.14
C PRO A 21 -0.42 -13.11 6.31
N PHE A 22 -1.64 -13.24 5.77
CA PHE A 22 -2.40 -14.48 5.84
C PHE A 22 -1.81 -15.59 4.95
N MET A 23 -1.41 -15.26 3.72
CA MET A 23 -0.85 -16.22 2.77
C MET A 23 0.58 -16.63 3.13
N SER A 24 1.44 -15.67 3.50
CA SER A 24 2.83 -15.97 3.85
C SER A 24 3.43 -14.90 4.78
N PRO A 25 3.41 -15.14 6.10
CA PRO A 25 4.00 -14.20 7.06
C PRO A 25 5.52 -14.06 6.89
N ASP A 26 6.19 -15.07 6.32
CA ASP A 26 7.64 -15.04 6.07
C ASP A 26 8.02 -14.10 4.93
N ILE A 27 7.20 -14.01 3.88
CA ILE A 27 7.40 -13.04 2.79
C ILE A 27 7.27 -11.62 3.35
N LEU A 28 6.28 -11.38 4.20
CA LEU A 28 6.06 -10.08 4.83
C LEU A 28 7.25 -9.68 5.71
N ARG A 29 7.72 -10.58 6.59
CA ARG A 29 8.89 -10.34 7.45
C ARG A 29 10.14 -10.00 6.64
N LYS A 30 10.44 -10.77 5.59
CA LYS A 30 11.60 -10.52 4.72
C LYS A 30 11.50 -9.18 3.99
N THR A 31 10.29 -8.79 3.60
CA THR A 31 10.05 -7.50 2.93
C THR A 31 10.31 -6.34 3.88
N TYR A 32 9.82 -6.42 5.12
CA TYR A 32 10.10 -5.40 6.14
C TYR A 32 11.57 -5.33 6.53
N GLN A 33 12.27 -6.46 6.64
CA GLN A 33 13.71 -6.47 6.90
C GLN A 33 14.48 -5.74 5.80
N ARG A 34 14.16 -6.00 4.52
CA ARG A 34 14.75 -5.28 3.39
C ARG A 34 14.44 -3.79 3.44
N LEU A 35 13.22 -3.41 3.77
CA LEU A 35 12.84 -2.00 3.92
C LEU A 35 13.59 -1.31 5.05
N ALA A 36 13.86 -2.01 6.16
CA ALA A 36 14.64 -1.48 7.28
C ALA A 36 16.14 -1.31 6.95
N GLU A 37 16.67 -2.14 6.03
CA GLU A 37 18.04 -2.02 5.53
C GLU A 37 18.18 -0.92 4.44
N MET A 38 17.08 -0.48 3.84
CA MET A 38 17.07 0.60 2.86
C MET A 38 17.20 1.96 3.57
N GLY A 39 18.08 2.83 3.05
CA GLY A 39 18.20 4.18 3.61
C GLY A 39 16.91 5.00 3.47
N ASP A 40 16.62 5.83 4.47
CA ASP A 40 15.38 6.63 4.60
C ASP A 40 15.00 7.39 3.33
N GLN A 41 15.98 7.93 2.61
CA GLN A 41 15.74 8.66 1.35
C GLN A 41 15.12 7.76 0.27
N THR A 42 15.57 6.51 0.17
CA THR A 42 15.05 5.56 -0.83
C THR A 42 13.62 5.15 -0.50
N VAL A 43 13.32 4.90 0.78
CA VAL A 43 11.96 4.58 1.24
C VAL A 43 11.01 5.75 1.01
N ARG A 44 11.46 6.99 1.23
CA ARG A 44 10.66 8.19 0.94
C ARG A 44 10.39 8.37 -0.55
N ILE A 45 11.38 8.15 -1.41
CA ILE A 45 11.22 8.27 -2.87
C ILE A 45 10.29 7.17 -3.40
N SER A 46 10.43 5.93 -2.94
CA SER A 46 9.51 4.86 -3.37
C SER A 46 8.08 5.14 -2.93
N GLY A 47 7.88 5.67 -1.72
CA GLY A 47 6.58 6.17 -1.25
C GLY A 47 6.03 7.30 -2.12
N LEU A 48 6.87 8.28 -2.50
CA LEU A 48 6.47 9.38 -3.37
C LEU A 48 6.02 8.89 -4.76
N VAL A 49 6.80 7.98 -5.36
CA VAL A 49 6.46 7.38 -6.67
C VAL A 49 5.13 6.63 -6.57
N SER A 50 4.90 5.86 -5.51
CA SER A 50 3.64 5.15 -5.26
C SER A 50 2.45 6.11 -5.12
N MET A 51 2.62 7.21 -4.36
CA MET A 51 1.58 8.23 -4.22
C MET A 51 1.23 8.88 -5.57
N ILE A 52 2.24 9.25 -6.37
CA ILE A 52 2.02 9.85 -7.70
C ILE A 52 1.29 8.86 -8.62
N ALA A 53 1.72 7.59 -8.64
CA ALA A 53 1.06 6.55 -9.42
C ALA A 53 -0.41 6.37 -8.99
N GLY A 54 -0.70 6.40 -7.68
CA GLY A 54 -2.06 6.33 -7.15
C GLY A 54 -2.94 7.50 -7.59
N VAL A 55 -2.41 8.73 -7.57
CA VAL A 55 -3.12 9.91 -8.08
C VAL A 55 -3.40 9.79 -9.57
N LEU A 56 -2.39 9.42 -10.36
CA LEU A 56 -2.55 9.21 -11.81
C LEU A 56 -3.60 8.16 -12.12
N LEU A 57 -3.58 7.02 -11.44
CA LEU A 57 -4.59 5.97 -11.61
C LEU A 57 -5.98 6.47 -11.23
N LEU A 58 -6.11 7.20 -10.13
CA LEU A 58 -7.38 7.78 -9.72
C LEU A 58 -7.94 8.74 -10.78
N THR A 59 -7.10 9.56 -11.40
CA THR A 59 -7.47 10.49 -12.49
C THR A 59 -7.75 9.79 -13.83
N LEU A 60 -7.26 8.57 -14.04
CA LEU A 60 -7.58 7.79 -15.24
C LEU A 60 -8.89 7.00 -15.09
N VAL A 61 -9.19 6.53 -13.88
CA VAL A 61 -10.37 5.71 -13.59
C VAL A 61 -11.59 6.57 -13.24
N ARG A 62 -11.39 7.78 -12.74
CA ARG A 62 -12.45 8.79 -12.50
C ARG A 62 -12.31 9.94 -13.47
#